data_AF-V9VAV1-F1
#
_entry.id   AF-V9VAV1-F1
#
_cell.length_a   1.000
_cell.length_b   1.000
_cell.length_c   1.000
_cell.angle_alpha   90.00
_cell.angle_beta   90.00
_cell.angle_gamma   90.00
#
_symmetry.space_group_name_H-M   'P 1'
#
loop_
_entity.id
_entity.type
_entity.pdbx_description
1 polymer ?
#
loop_
_entity_poly.entity_id
_entity_poly.type
_entity_poly.pdbx_seq_one_letter_code
_entity_poly.pdbx_strand_id
1 'polypeptide(L)' 'MTMKKLVPDPPVTDLTYQAAKSQATQVMDILSNTILQYLDAEAPDLRSTLLENMSTQTALLHALLAHIKAQEAQA' A
#
# COMPACT_ATOMS: atom_id res chain seq x y z
N MET A 1 27.73 -2.17 -1.59
CA MET A 1 26.75 -1.10 -1.32
C MET A 1 25.91 -1.54 -0.14
N THR A 2 26.10 -0.91 1.01
CA THR A 2 25.40 -1.27 2.24
C THR A 2 23.93 -0.89 2.10
N MET A 3 23.04 -1.88 2.04
CA MET A 3 21.60 -1.62 2.17
C MET A 3 21.41 -0.91 3.51
N LYS A 4 21.14 0.40 3.48
CA LYS A 4 20.56 1.10 4.63
C LYS A 4 19.35 0.27 5.01
N LYS A 5 19.35 -0.31 6.21
CA LYS A 5 18.16 -0.91 6.80
C LYS A 5 17.07 0.15 6.65
N LEU A 6 16.15 -0.10 5.72
CA LEU A 6 14.90 0.64 5.63
C LEU A 6 14.32 0.52 7.02
N VAL A 7 14.22 1.65 7.72
CA VAL A 7 13.42 1.71 8.93
C VAL A 7 12.08 1.12 8.51
N PRO A 8 11.60 0.02 9.14
CA PRO A 8 10.31 -0.53 8.77
C PRO A 8 9.31 0.60 8.90
N ASP A 9 8.49 0.79 7.86
CA ASP A 9 7.43 1.79 7.90
C ASP A 9 6.67 1.61 9.22
N PRO A 10 6.37 2.70 9.95
CA PRO A 10 5.64 2.59 11.19
C PRO A 10 4.34 1.81 10.96
N PRO A 11 3.95 0.92 11.87
CA PRO A 11 2.71 0.17 11.71
C PRO A 11 1.56 1.16 11.56
N VAL A 12 0.56 0.81 10.75
CA VAL A 12 -0.57 1.68 10.39
C VAL A 12 -1.24 2.32 11.63
N THR A 13 -1.25 1.58 12.75
CA THR A 13 -1.80 2.01 14.05
C THR A 13 -1.13 3.24 14.65
N ASP A 14 0.12 3.53 14.29
CA ASP A 14 0.91 4.63 14.84
C ASP A 14 0.81 5.91 13.99
N LEU A 15 0.09 5.85 12.86
CA LEU A 15 -0.05 6.97 11.95
C LEU A 15 -1.05 8.01 12.49
N THR A 16 -0.73 9.28 12.31
CA THR A 16 -1.71 10.36 12.46
C THR A 16 -2.75 10.28 11.34
N TYR A 17 -3.92 10.90 11.53
CA TYR A 17 -4.99 10.91 10.52
C TYR A 17 -4.52 11.41 9.16
N GLN A 18 -3.76 12.51 9.13
CA GLN A 18 -3.22 13.07 7.89
C GLN A 18 -2.15 12.18 7.26
N ALA A 19 -1.29 11.55 8.06
CA ALA A 19 -0.29 10.60 7.56
C ALA A 19 -0.96 9.36 6.96
N ALA A 20 -1.97 8.81 7.64
CA ALA A 20 -2.73 7.66 7.15
C ALA A 20 -3.45 7.97 5.82
N LYS A 21 -4.05 9.16 5.68
CA LYS A 21 -4.65 9.60 4.41
C LYS A 21 -3.61 9.75 3.30
N SER A 22 -2.48 10.41 3.58
CA SER A 22 -1.41 10.56 2.60
C SER A 22 -0.88 9.21 2.12
N GLN A 23 -0.68 8.27 3.03
CA GLN A 23 -0.24 6.93 2.69
C GLN A 23 -1.31 6.14 1.93
N ALA A 24 -2.60 6.29 2.28
CA ALA A 24 -3.69 5.66 1.52
C ALA A 24 -3.72 6.14 0.06
N THR A 25 -3.53 7.44 -0.18
CA THR A 25 -3.41 7.99 -1.54
C THR A 25 -2.20 7.40 -2.28
N GLN A 26 -1.04 7.33 -1.64
CA GLN A 26 0.15 6.73 -2.25
C GLN A 26 -0.07 5.26 -2.61
N VAL A 27 -0.71 4.48 -1.72
CA VAL A 27 -1.03 3.08 -1.99
C VAL A 27 -2.01 2.94 -3.15
N MET A 28 -3.00 3.84 -3.29
CA MET A 28 -3.90 3.85 -4.45
C MET A 28 -3.17 4.16 -5.77
N ASP A 29 -2.20 5.08 -5.77
CA ASP A 29 -1.39 5.38 -6.94
C ASP A 29 -0.51 4.19 -7.35
N ILE A 30 0.12 3.53 -6.37
CA ILE A 30 0.94 2.33 -6.61
C ILE A 30 0.05 1.18 -7.11
N LEU A 31 -1.14 0.98 -6.54
CA LEU A 31 -2.10 -0.03 -7.00
C LEU A 31 -2.50 0.21 -8.45
N SER A 32 -2.85 1.45 -8.79
CA SER A 32 -3.22 1.83 -10.16
C SER A 32 -2.09 1.54 -11.14
N ASN A 33 -0.85 1.91 -10.80
CA ASN A 33 0.32 1.62 -11.63
C ASN A 33 0.63 0.12 -11.72
N THR A 34 0.41 -0.64 -10.64
CA THR A 34 0.62 -2.09 -10.63
C THR A 34 -0.40 -2.80 -11.52
N ILE A 35 -1.66 -2.35 -11.52
CA ILE A 35 -2.71 -2.86 -12.41
C ILE A 35 -2.33 -2.61 -13.87
N LEU A 36 -1.88 -1.39 -14.21
CA LEU A 36 -1.44 -1.07 -15.58
C LEU A 36 -0.29 -1.98 -16.03
N GLN A 37 0.71 -2.19 -15.17
CA GLN A 37 1.82 -3.12 -15.45
C GLN A 37 1.34 -4.57 -15.60
N TYR A 38 0.37 -5.01 -14.80
CA TYR A 38 -0.18 -6.36 -14.89
C TYR A 38 -0.89 -6.60 -16.23
N LEU A 39 -1.64 -5.60 -16.70
CA LEU A 39 -2.34 -5.66 -17.98
C LEU A 39 -1.37 -5.69 -19.18
N ASP A 40 -0.24 -4.99 -19.07
CA ASP A 40 0.80 -4.94 -20.10
C ASP A 40 1.77 -6.14 -20.05
N ALA A 41 1.90 -6.79 -18.89
CA ALA A 41 2.82 -7.92 -18.72
C ALA A 41 2.42 -9.11 -19.59
N GLU A 42 3.34 -9.63 -20.41
CA GLU A 42 3.13 -10.87 -21.18
C GLU A 42 3.66 -12.11 -20.45
N ALA A 43 4.72 -11.95 -19.64
CA ALA A 43 5.36 -13.05 -18.94
C ALA A 43 4.51 -13.53 -17.73
N PRO A 44 4.19 -14.83 -17.64
CA PRO A 44 3.38 -15.39 -16.54
C PRO A 44 3.96 -15.15 -15.15
N ASP A 45 5.28 -15.28 -14.98
CA ASP A 45 5.94 -15.09 -13.67
C ASP A 45 5.86 -13.63 -13.21
N LEU A 46 5.98 -12.69 -14.15
CA LEU A 46 5.80 -11.27 -13.88
C LEU A 46 4.35 -10.97 -13.50
N ARG A 47 3.37 -11.55 -14.20
CA ARG A 47 1.95 -11.44 -13.83
C ARG A 47 1.67 -11.97 -12.43
N SER A 48 2.24 -13.13 -12.06
CA SER A 48 2.08 -13.69 -10.72
C SER A 48 2.63 -12.76 -9.65
N THR A 49 3.82 -12.20 -9.88
CA THR A 49 4.45 -11.25 -8.95
C THR A 49 3.62 -9.98 -8.80
N LEU A 50 3.08 -9.45 -9.90
CA LEU A 50 2.23 -8.26 -9.89
C LEU A 50 0.90 -8.53 -9.17
N LEU A 51 0.32 -9.74 -9.29
CA LEU A 51 -0.86 -10.16 -8.52
C LEU A 51 -0.60 -10.20 -7.01
N GLU A 52 0.54 -10.75 -6.59
CA GLU A 52 0.94 -10.76 -5.17
C GLU A 52 1.14 -9.34 -4.63
N ASN A 53 1.76 -8.46 -5.43
CA ASN A 53 1.91 -7.05 -5.10
C ASN A 53 0.57 -6.34 -4.96
N MET A 54 -0.38 -6.58 -5.88
CA MET A 54 -1.74 -6.04 -5.78
C MET A 54 -2.43 -6.51 -4.49
N SER A 55 -2.35 -7.81 -4.17
CA SER A 55 -2.93 -8.37 -2.94
C SER A 55 -2.37 -7.70 -1.69
N THR A 56 -1.05 -7.55 -1.61
CA THR A 56 -0.37 -6.91 -0.48
C THR A 56 -0.78 -5.45 -0.32
N GLN A 57 -0.83 -4.70 -1.43
CA GLN A 57 -1.21 -3.29 -1.42
C GLN A 57 -2.70 -3.10 -1.08
N THR A 58 -3.59 -3.99 -1.54
CA THR A 58 -5.01 -3.97 -1.14
C THR A 58 -5.17 -4.21 0.36
N ALA A 59 -4.42 -5.15 0.94
CA ALA A 59 -4.46 -5.40 2.38
C ALA A 59 -3.99 -4.18 3.18
N LEU A 60 -2.90 -3.53 2.74
CA LEU A 60 -2.42 -2.29 3.35
C LEU A 60 -3.44 -1.15 3.23
N LEU A 61 -4.07 -1.00 2.07
CA LEU A 61 -5.11 0.02 1.86
C LEU A 61 -6.30 -0.19 2.80
N HIS A 62 -6.77 -1.43 2.97
CA HIS A 62 -7.83 -1.74 3.91
C HIS A 62 -7.45 -1.39 5.35
N ALA A 63 -6.21 -1.70 5.77
CA ALA A 63 -5.73 -1.34 7.11
C ALA A 63 -5.70 0.19 7.31
N LEU A 64 -5.21 0.94 6.32
CA LEU A 64 -5.17 2.41 6.36
C LEU A 64 -6.58 3.01 6.45
N LEU A 65 -7.52 2.54 5.62
CA LEU A 65 -8.91 3.02 5.64
C LEU A 65 -9.62 2.68 6.95
N ALA A 66 -9.36 1.50 7.52
CA ALA A 66 -9.91 1.13 8.82
C ALA A 66 -9.37 2.04 9.94
N HIS A 67 -8.07 2.36 9.92
CA HIS A 67 -7.44 3.27 10.88
C HIS A 67 -7.96 4.70 10.76
N ILE A 68 -8.06 5.23 9.54
CA ILE A 68 -8.67 6.54 9.25
C ILE A 68 -10.08 6.62 9.83
N LYS A 69 -10.91 5.61 9.55
CA LYS A 69 -12.29 5.54 10.05
C LYS A 69 -12.35 5.46 11.58
N ALA A 70 -11.44 4.72 12.21
CA ALA A 70 -11.36 4.62 13.67
C ALA A 70 -11.01 5.97 14.31
N GLN A 71 -10.13 6.76 13.68
CA GLN A 71 -9.79 8.10 14.14
C GLN A 71 -10.91 9.13 13.90
N GLU A 72 -11.68 9.01 12.81
CA GLU A 72 -12.88 9.85 12.58
C GLU A 72 -13.96 9.64 13.64
N ALA A 73 -14.15 8.40 14.12
CA ALA A 73 -15.12 8.09 15.16
C ALA A 73 -14.73 8.65 16.55
N GLN A 74 -13.50 9.12 16.72
CA GLN A 74 -12.97 9.69 17.96
C GLN A 74 -12.90 11.22 17.96
N ALA A 75 -13.23 11.87 16.82
CA ALA A 75 -13.23 13.31 16.63
C ALA A 75 -14.64 13.91 16.82
#